data_AF-A0A536I135-F1
#
_entry.id   AF-A0A536I135-F1
#
_cell.length_a   1.000
_cell.length_b   1.000
_cell.length_c   1.000
_cell.angle_alpha   90.00
_cell.angle_beta   90.00
_cell.angle_gamma   90.00
#
_symmetry.space_group_name_H-M   'P 1'
#
loop_
_entity.id
_entity.type
_entity.pdbx_description
1 polymer ?
#
loop_
_entity_poly.entity_id
_entity_poly.type
_entity_poly.pdbx_seq_one_letter_code
_entity_poly.pdbx_strand_id
1 'polypeptide(L)' 'MPIRLPKSRTARALLLLGLTAVLALVMTGAVALLFPTQALGSSSTLEVLDGVVAVSHDGSSFAMGRDGDLMQEGDVIRTG' A
#
# COMPACT_ATOMS: atom_id res chain seq x y z
N MET A 1 4.93 2.99 -41.55
CA MET A 1 3.82 2.13 -41.99
C MET A 1 2.52 2.81 -41.57
N PRO A 2 1.69 3.36 -42.49
CA PRO A 2 0.52 4.15 -42.10
C PRO A 2 -0.56 3.24 -41.52
N ILE A 3 -0.98 3.52 -40.28
CA ILE A 3 -2.09 2.82 -39.61
C ILE A 3 -3.37 3.14 -40.38
N ARG A 4 -3.90 2.15 -41.11
CA ARG A 4 -5.18 2.31 -41.83
C ARG A 4 -6.32 2.23 -40.81
N LEU A 5 -6.95 3.36 -40.54
CA LEU A 5 -8.17 3.43 -39.74
C LEU A 5 -9.32 2.68 -40.43
N PRO A 6 -10.06 1.83 -39.71
CA PRO A 6 -11.22 1.15 -40.28
C PRO A 6 -12.28 2.15 -40.74
N LYS A 7 -12.96 1.83 -41.84
CA LYS A 7 -13.88 2.75 -42.54
C LYS A 7 -15.28 2.78 -41.91
N SER A 8 -15.69 1.73 -41.19
CA SER A 8 -17.00 1.65 -40.53
C SER A 8 -16.99 2.31 -39.14
N ARG A 9 -18.09 2.99 -38.80
CA ARG A 9 -18.27 3.68 -37.50
C ARG A 9 -18.15 2.72 -36.32
N THR A 10 -18.65 1.49 -36.47
CA THR A 10 -18.60 0.44 -35.46
C THR A 10 -17.17 -0.05 -35.21
N ALA A 11 -16.39 -0.27 -36.26
CA ALA A 11 -14.99 -0.71 -36.12
C ALA A 11 -14.10 0.40 -35.53
N ARG A 12 -14.38 1.68 -35.83
CA ARG A 12 -13.71 2.80 -35.15
C ARG A 12 -14.05 2.87 -33.67
N ALA A 13 -15.32 2.67 -33.31
CA ALA A 13 -15.75 2.65 -31.92
C ALA A 13 -15.07 1.53 -31.15
N LEU A 14 -15.01 0.31 -31.70
CA LEU A 14 -14.31 -0.82 -31.07
C LEU A 14 -12.81 -0.58 -30.92
N LEU A 15 -12.17 0.01 -31.93
CA LEU A 15 -10.75 0.35 -31.87
C LEU A 15 -10.46 1.38 -30.79
N LEU A 16 -11.29 2.43 -30.69
CA LEU A 16 -11.17 3.44 -29.63
C LEU A 16 -11.38 2.83 -28.25
N LEU A 17 -12.40 1.98 -28.09
CA LEU A 17 -12.72 1.33 -26.81
C LEU A 17 -11.57 0.42 -26.35
N GLY A 18 -11.02 -0.37 -27.28
CA GLY A 18 -9.83 -1.18 -27.03
C GLY A 18 -8.62 -0.33 -26.65
N LEU A 19 -8.37 0.77 -27.37
CA LEU A 19 -7.26 1.68 -27.07
C LEU A 19 -7.40 2.31 -25.68
N THR A 20 -8.61 2.74 -25.31
CA THR A 20 -8.88 3.31 -23.99
C THR A 20 -8.70 2.29 -22.87
N ALA A 21 -9.11 1.03 -23.08
CA ALA A 21 -8.94 -0.03 -22.10
C ALA A 21 -7.46 -0.36 -21.87
N VAL A 22 -6.68 -0.45 -22.96
CA VAL A 22 -5.23 -0.65 -22.88
C VAL A 22 -4.56 0.52 -22.16
N LEU A 23 -4.92 1.76 -22.49
CA LEU A 23 -4.38 2.94 -21.82
C LEU A 23 -4.71 2.94 -20.32
N ALA A 24 -5.95 2.64 -19.95
CA ALA A 24 -6.36 2.57 -18.55
C ALA A 24 -5.57 1.51 -17.77
N LEU A 25 -5.39 0.32 -18.35
CA LEU A 25 -4.61 -0.76 -17.73
C LEU A 25 -3.15 -0.34 -17.52
N VAL A 26 -2.52 0.22 -18.55
CA VAL A 26 -1.11 0.66 -18.50
C VAL A 26 -0.92 1.76 -17.46
N MET A 27 -1.80 2.76 -17.45
CA MET A 27 -1.70 3.87 -16.48
C MET A 27 -1.95 3.39 -15.05
N THR A 28 -2.90 2.49 -14.84
CA THR A 28 -3.17 1.93 -13.50
C THR A 28 -1.96 1.13 -12.98
N GLY A 29 -1.37 0.28 -13.83
CA GLY A 29 -0.15 -0.45 -13.48
C GLY A 29 1.04 0.47 -13.24
N ALA A 30 1.22 1.50 -14.08
CA ALA A 30 2.28 2.48 -13.91
C ALA A 30 2.14 3.28 -12.61
N VAL A 31 0.92 3.67 -12.23
CA VAL A 31 0.66 4.33 -10.94
C VAL A 31 1.01 3.42 -9.77
N ALA A 32 0.64 2.13 -9.81
CA ALA A 32 1.00 1.19 -8.76
C ALA A 32 2.52 0.98 -8.62
N LEU A 33 3.27 1.06 -9.72
CA LEU A 33 4.74 0.93 -9.71
C LEU A 33 5.45 2.23 -9.27
N LEU A 34 4.96 3.39 -9.70
CA LEU A 34 5.58 4.69 -9.43
C LEU A 34 5.18 5.26 -8.07
N PHE A 35 4.00 4.89 -7.59
CA PHE A 35 3.46 5.27 -6.29
C PHE A 35 3.14 3.99 -5.52
N PRO A 36 4.16 3.27 -5.03
CA PRO A 36 3.91 2.18 -4.12
C PRO A 36 3.18 2.76 -2.91
N THR A 37 1.87 2.54 -2.86
CA THR A 37 1.09 2.81 -1.66
C THR A 37 1.60 1.80 -0.65
N GLN A 38 2.54 2.23 0.19
CA GLN A 38 2.78 1.54 1.45
C GLN A 38 1.40 1.39 2.09
N ALA A 39 1.01 0.16 2.44
CA ALA A 39 -0.22 -0.05 3.17
C ALA A 39 -0.25 1.00 4.29
N LEU A 40 -1.26 1.86 4.27
CA LEU A 40 -1.43 2.97 5.22
C LEU A 40 -1.54 2.37 6.64
N GLY A 41 -0.39 2.10 7.26
CA GLY A 41 -0.24 1.55 8.60
C GLY A 41 -0.91 0.18 8.80
N SER A 42 -0.12 -0.89 8.88
CA SER A 42 -0.54 -1.98 9.77
C SER A 42 -0.47 -1.45 11.19
N SER A 43 -1.62 -1.01 11.71
CA SER A 43 -1.76 -0.60 13.10
C SER A 43 -1.81 -1.86 13.97
N SER A 44 -0.67 -2.25 14.53
CA SER A 44 -0.61 -3.30 15.54
C SER A 44 -0.78 -2.69 16.91
N THR A 45 -1.56 -3.34 17.79
CA THR A 45 -1.72 -2.93 19.19
C THR A 45 -1.02 -3.92 20.11
N LEU A 46 -0.44 -3.43 21.20
CA LEU A 46 0.16 -4.24 22.25
C LEU A 46 -0.93 -4.87 23.10
N GLU A 47 -0.88 -6.20 23.25
CA GLU A 47 -1.70 -6.93 24.23
C GLU A 47 -0.80 -7.43 25.37
N VAL A 48 -1.10 -7.05 26.61
CA VAL A 48 -0.31 -7.45 27.80
C VAL A 48 -1.13 -8.41 28.66
N LEU A 49 -0.78 -9.69 28.61
CA LEU A 49 -1.48 -10.75 29.35
C LEU A 49 -1.07 -10.80 30.83
N ASP A 50 0.22 -10.64 31.12
CA ASP A 50 0.79 -10.63 32.48
C ASP A 50 2.21 -10.02 32.44
N GLY A 51 2.70 -9.55 33.60
CA GLY A 51 4.05 -9.01 33.77
C GLY A 51 4.19 -7.54 33.39
N VAL A 52 5.44 -7.12 33.15
CA VAL A 52 5.78 -5.72 32.79
C VAL A 52 6.38 -5.68 31.40
N VAL A 53 5.85 -4.78 30.57
CA VAL A 53 6.37 -4.53 29.22
C VAL A 53 7.01 -3.14 29.16
N ALA A 54 8.17 -3.06 28.51
CA ALA A 54 8.80 -1.80 28.16
C ALA A 54 8.98 -1.73 26.63
N VAL A 55 8.59 -0.62 26.03
CA VAL A 55 8.58 -0.39 24.57
C VAL A 55 9.50 0.77 24.23
N SER A 56 10.26 0.63 23.15
CA SER A 56 11.10 1.69 22.59
C SER A 56 10.75 1.91 21.12
N HIS A 57 10.32 3.13 20.79
CA HIS A 57 10.00 3.54 19.42
C HIS A 57 11.21 4.09 18.65
N ASP A 58 12.25 4.51 19.36
CA ASP A 58 13.48 5.11 18.81
C ASP A 58 14.70 4.19 18.92
N GLY A 59 14.53 3.00 19.50
CA GLY A 59 15.58 2.01 19.77
C GLY A 59 16.53 2.36 20.92
N SER A 60 16.34 3.49 21.61
CA SER A 60 17.26 3.97 22.65
C SER A 60 16.60 4.21 23.99
N SER A 61 15.37 4.73 24.00
CA SER A 61 14.61 5.06 25.19
C SER A 61 13.45 4.10 25.36
N PHE A 62 13.31 3.53 26.56
CA PHE A 62 12.23 2.60 26.88
C PHE A 62 11.21 3.29 27.79
N ALA A 63 9.95 3.28 27.36
CA ALA A 63 8.80 3.65 28.16
C ALA A 63 8.05 2.39 28.62
N MET A 64 7.30 2.48 29.71
CA MET A 64 6.44 1.37 30.14
C MET A 64 5.29 1.21 29.15
N GLY A 65 5.23 0.05 28.50
CA GLY A 65 4.15 -0.32 27.58
C GLY A 65 2.90 -0.71 28.34
N ARG A 66 1.75 -0.35 27.78
CA ARG A 66 0.43 -0.64 28.31
C ARG A 66 -0.40 -1.39 27.29
N ASP A 67 -1.36 -2.15 27.82
CA ASP A 67 -2.36 -2.82 26.99
C ASP A 67 -3.10 -1.80 26.11
N GLY A 68 -3.21 -2.12 24.82
CA GLY A 68 -3.80 -1.24 23.80
C GLY A 68 -2.85 -0.21 23.20
N ASP A 69 -1.58 -0.13 23.61
CA ASP A 69 -0.61 0.80 23.02
C ASP A 69 -0.40 0.51 21.53
N LEU A 70 -0.29 1.56 20.73
CA LEU A 70 -0.03 1.46 19.28
C LEU A 70 1.44 1.16 19.02
N MET A 71 1.69 0.07 18.30
CA MET A 71 3.02 -0.35 17.88
C MET A 71 3.30 0.11 16.46
N GLN A 72 4.52 0.57 16.24
CA GLN A 72 5.06 0.96 14.95
C GLN A 72 6.09 -0.06 14.47
N GLU A 73 6.27 -0.13 13.15
CA GLU A 73 7.33 -0.95 12.58
C GLU A 73 8.70 -0.45 13.07
N GLY A 74 9.50 -1.37 13.62
CA GLY A 74 10.80 -1.05 14.20
C GLY A 74 10.81 -0.88 15.73
N ASP A 75 9.65 -0.92 16.39
CA ASP A 75 9.58 -0.88 17.84
C ASP A 75 10.30 -2.07 18.49
N VAL A 76 10.99 -1.81 19.59
CA VAL A 76 11.68 -2.84 20.39
C VAL A 76 10.94 -3.06 21.70
N ILE A 77 10.58 -4.32 21.98
CA ILE A 77 9.81 -4.71 23.15
C ILE A 77 10.70 -5.52 24.12
N ARG A 78 10.63 -5.19 25.41
CA ARG A 78 11.22 -5.96 26.51
C ARG A 78 10.13 -6.41 27.46
N THR A 79 10.20 -7.66 27.89
CA THR A 79 9.28 -8.26 28.85
C THR A 79 10.05 -8.76 30.07
N GLY A 80 9.41 -8.80 31.24
CA GLY A 80 9.98 -9.26 32.50
C GLY A 80 8.93 -9.64 33.52
#